data_AF-A0A948FI08-F1
#
_entry.id   AF-A0A948FI08-F1
#
_cell.length_a   1.000
_cell.length_b   1.000
_cell.length_c   1.000
_cell.angle_alpha   90.00
_cell.angle_beta   90.00
_cell.angle_gamma   90.00
#
_symmetry.space_group_name_H-M   'P 1'
#
loop_
_entity.id
_entity.type
_entity.pdbx_description
1 polymer ?
#
loop_
_entity_poly.entity_id
_entity_poly.type
_entity_poly.pdbx_seq_one_letter_code
_entity_poly.pdbx_strand_id
1 'polypeptide(L)'
;MPPVPDGGRVSVFLNLERHEVPRVTATVAAVEILEGENWVPISEPAITLDSETIGKGQVFLGSRVITASRYERMRLVISDAGKVDGEGRHGLPLDRGEIEIKLPDPLELAPHASEVILLNWDVDAAFQAESTQPLVFRAGSFLVAGVASNKVYVSCPDIDTVYVVRADKNWVQGAIAVQGRPTYVVADATNKKLFVLASAEATIKVYDLVSLELSEEIRIPMTRDPIYMIMAPDYLSSFILDGMGNLVKVDVKSGQMLARMKVGRKPVFALYLGSQERLAVSSTLDRTLYFLDPETLDVMEKIVVSGTPNSLLEWENYLYIAETETSSVSLYDLNERKMVKSFPLGYSPSRFVSSGNNIYLTDEMDMSVTVMKGGQINANKVISVSGVTGEMVVAEYQRLLYVGTGECDGSLAIVDLTSNRLIGKVEVGAKPLGVVVIQ
;
A
#
# COMPACT_ATOMS: atom_id res chain seq x y z
N MET A 1 10.77 -8.06 23.57
CA MET A 1 11.79 -9.11 23.37
C MET A 1 12.98 -8.52 22.63
N PRO A 2 14.20 -9.06 22.80
CA PRO A 2 15.34 -8.67 21.97
C PRO A 2 15.06 -9.00 20.48
N PRO A 3 15.67 -8.29 19.53
CA PRO A 3 15.54 -8.61 18.10
C PRO A 3 15.97 -10.05 17.84
N VAL A 4 15.20 -10.80 17.05
CA VAL A 4 15.58 -12.13 16.55
C VAL A 4 16.56 -11.90 15.40
N PRO A 5 17.87 -12.12 15.58
CA PRO A 5 18.84 -11.98 14.50
C PRO A 5 18.50 -12.99 13.42
N ASP A 6 18.55 -12.57 12.15
CA ASP A 6 18.26 -13.43 11.00
C ASP A 6 16.86 -14.08 11.03
N GLY A 7 15.90 -13.47 11.74
CA GLY A 7 14.50 -13.90 11.77
C GLY A 7 13.75 -13.53 10.48
N GLY A 8 12.66 -14.24 10.22
CA GLY A 8 11.70 -13.93 9.15
C GLY A 8 10.39 -13.39 9.73
N ARG A 9 9.67 -12.58 8.96
CA ARG A 9 8.36 -12.06 9.31
C ARG A 9 7.26 -13.01 8.87
N VAL A 10 6.31 -13.25 9.76
CA VAL A 10 5.06 -13.94 9.46
C VAL A 10 3.90 -12.99 9.75
N SER A 11 3.02 -12.82 8.77
CA SER A 11 1.76 -12.08 8.89
C SER A 11 0.58 -13.02 8.69
N VAL A 12 -0.41 -12.96 9.57
CA VAL A 12 -1.58 -13.85 9.55
C VAL A 12 -2.83 -13.05 9.22
N PHE A 13 -3.58 -13.54 8.24
CA PHE A 13 -4.86 -12.96 7.85
C PHE A 13 -5.96 -14.00 7.88
N LEU A 14 -7.19 -13.55 8.14
CA LEU A 14 -8.37 -14.40 8.23
C LEU A 14 -9.44 -13.95 7.23
N ASN A 15 -9.94 -14.90 6.46
CA ASN A 15 -11.10 -14.75 5.60
C ASN A 15 -12.22 -15.69 6.07
N LEU A 16 -13.43 -15.50 5.54
CA LEU A 16 -14.49 -16.49 5.65
C LEU A 16 -14.41 -17.49 4.51
N GLU A 17 -14.74 -18.75 4.78
CA GLU A 17 -14.84 -19.77 3.73
C GLU A 17 -16.01 -19.47 2.76
N ARG A 18 -17.05 -18.80 3.26
CA ARG A 18 -18.21 -18.32 2.49
C ARG A 18 -18.52 -16.86 2.84
N HIS A 19 -18.94 -16.08 1.85
CA HIS A 19 -19.20 -14.64 2.03
C HIS A 19 -20.53 -14.34 2.77
N GLU A 20 -21.54 -15.20 2.61
CA GLU A 20 -22.84 -15.05 3.26
C GLU A 20 -22.98 -16.17 4.28
N VAL A 21 -22.84 -15.79 5.55
CA VAL A 21 -22.87 -16.70 6.70
C VAL A 21 -23.71 -16.08 7.81
N PRO A 22 -24.25 -16.91 8.73
CA PRO A 22 -24.87 -16.40 9.94
C PRO A 22 -23.87 -15.63 10.81
N ARG A 23 -24.39 -14.80 11.72
CA ARG A 23 -23.54 -13.99 12.60
C ARG A 23 -22.97 -14.81 13.75
N VAL A 24 -21.65 -14.88 13.83
CA VAL A 24 -20.89 -15.45 14.94
C VAL A 24 -19.81 -14.46 15.34
N THR A 25 -19.65 -14.31 16.64
CA THR A 25 -18.60 -13.48 17.26
C THR A 25 -17.60 -14.39 17.96
N ALA A 26 -16.32 -14.10 17.85
CA ALA A 26 -15.26 -14.83 18.55
C ALA A 26 -14.12 -13.89 18.95
N THR A 27 -13.62 -14.00 20.18
CA THR A 27 -12.48 -13.22 20.67
C THR A 27 -11.22 -14.08 20.62
N VAL A 28 -10.32 -13.77 19.69
CA VAL A 28 -8.99 -14.37 19.59
C VAL A 28 -8.08 -13.66 20.59
N ALA A 29 -7.80 -14.32 21.71
CA ALA A 29 -6.88 -13.84 22.73
C ALA A 29 -5.43 -13.84 22.25
N ALA A 30 -5.04 -14.84 21.46
CA ALA A 30 -3.72 -14.93 20.85
C ALA A 30 -3.74 -15.80 19.58
N VAL A 31 -2.88 -15.45 18.62
CA VAL A 31 -2.47 -16.29 17.50
C VAL A 31 -1.06 -16.73 17.79
N GLU A 32 -0.79 -18.04 17.76
CA GLU A 32 0.52 -18.59 18.10
C GLU A 32 0.99 -19.56 17.02
N ILE A 33 2.30 -19.61 16.78
CA ILE A 33 2.93 -20.59 15.90
C ILE A 33 3.84 -21.51 16.73
N LEU A 34 3.92 -22.79 16.35
CA LEU A 34 4.71 -23.77 17.09
C LEU A 34 6.18 -23.74 16.64
N GLU A 35 7.07 -23.27 17.52
CA GLU A 35 8.52 -23.27 17.30
C GLU A 35 9.18 -24.34 18.18
N GLY A 36 9.61 -25.45 17.55
CA GLY A 36 10.05 -26.63 18.29
C GLY A 36 8.90 -27.20 19.13
N GLU A 37 8.99 -27.07 20.45
CA GLU A 37 7.94 -27.47 21.40
C GLU A 37 7.21 -26.27 22.04
N ASN A 38 7.57 -25.04 21.68
CA ASN A 38 7.05 -23.83 22.31
C ASN A 38 6.08 -23.09 21.40
N TRP A 39 4.95 -22.65 21.96
CA TRP A 39 4.03 -21.75 21.29
C TRP A 39 4.51 -20.31 21.40
N VAL A 40 4.64 -19.64 20.25
CA VAL A 40 5.18 -18.28 20.17
C VAL A 40 4.08 -17.35 19.62
N PRO A 41 3.70 -16.25 20.31
CA PRO A 41 2.54 -15.41 19.94
C PRO A 41 2.76 -14.42 18.78
N ILE A 42 2.17 -14.66 17.61
CA ILE A 42 2.24 -13.79 16.43
C ILE A 42 1.43 -12.49 16.59
N SER A 43 0.38 -12.49 17.41
CA SER A 43 -0.52 -11.35 17.59
C SER A 43 -0.63 -10.92 19.05
N GLU A 44 -0.55 -9.62 19.31
CA GLU A 44 -0.96 -8.97 20.57
C GLU A 44 -1.42 -7.54 20.25
N PRO A 45 -2.55 -7.02 20.79
CA PRO A 45 -3.46 -7.60 21.79
C PRO A 45 -4.56 -8.51 21.19
N ALA A 46 -5.55 -8.89 22.00
CA ALA A 46 -6.70 -9.71 21.59
C ALA A 46 -7.57 -9.02 20.52
N ILE A 47 -8.10 -9.82 19.59
CA ILE A 47 -8.89 -9.36 18.45
C ILE A 47 -10.29 -9.96 18.52
N THR A 48 -11.32 -9.13 18.36
CA THR A 48 -12.70 -9.61 18.24
C THR A 48 -13.08 -9.77 16.77
N LEU A 49 -13.46 -10.99 16.41
CA LEU A 49 -13.99 -11.36 15.10
C LEU A 49 -15.51 -11.27 15.12
N ASP A 50 -16.08 -10.71 14.06
CA ASP A 50 -17.52 -10.72 13.79
C ASP A 50 -17.73 -11.12 12.34
N SER A 51 -18.28 -12.32 12.10
CA SER A 51 -18.45 -12.87 10.75
C SER A 51 -19.26 -11.95 9.84
N GLU A 52 -20.19 -11.16 10.37
CA GLU A 52 -20.97 -10.20 9.57
C GLU A 52 -20.09 -9.04 9.09
N THR A 53 -19.19 -8.55 9.95
CA THR A 53 -18.28 -7.45 9.60
C THR A 53 -17.17 -7.91 8.65
N ILE A 54 -16.67 -9.15 8.83
CA ILE A 54 -15.70 -9.74 7.91
C ILE A 54 -16.34 -9.90 6.53
N GLY A 55 -17.51 -10.56 6.43
CA GLY A 55 -18.28 -10.68 5.19
C GLY A 55 -17.43 -11.05 3.97
N LYS A 56 -17.23 -10.08 3.07
CA LYS A 56 -16.41 -10.22 1.84
C LYS A 56 -14.96 -9.72 1.97
N GLY A 57 -14.59 -9.18 3.12
CA GLY A 57 -13.27 -8.65 3.42
C GLY A 57 -12.36 -9.68 4.09
N GLN A 58 -11.34 -9.15 4.77
CA GLN A 58 -10.30 -9.91 5.44
C GLN A 58 -9.93 -9.18 6.74
N VAL A 59 -9.57 -9.94 7.77
CA VAL A 59 -9.05 -9.39 9.04
C VAL A 59 -7.57 -9.68 9.14
N PHE A 60 -6.79 -8.66 9.51
CA PHE A 60 -5.41 -8.85 9.91
C PHE A 60 -5.36 -9.34 11.36
N LEU A 61 -4.84 -10.56 11.55
CA LEU A 61 -4.77 -11.14 12.88
C LEU A 61 -3.47 -10.80 13.61
N GLY A 62 -2.40 -10.42 12.91
CA GLY A 62 -1.14 -10.03 13.53
C GLY A 62 0.08 -10.30 12.66
N SER A 63 1.20 -9.68 13.00
CA SER A 63 2.49 -9.88 12.33
C SER A 63 3.62 -9.84 13.32
N ARG A 64 4.60 -10.74 13.16
CA ARG A 64 5.80 -10.73 13.99
C ARG A 64 7.01 -11.31 13.27
N VAL A 65 8.19 -10.86 13.67
CA VAL A 65 9.46 -11.51 13.31
C VAL A 65 9.71 -12.67 14.27
N ILE A 66 9.90 -13.86 13.72
CA ILE A 66 10.19 -15.11 14.44
C ILE A 66 11.44 -15.76 13.85
N THR A 67 11.97 -16.78 14.51
CA THR A 67 13.17 -17.50 14.06
C THR A 67 12.96 -18.08 12.65
N ALA A 68 13.97 -17.97 11.78
CA ALA A 68 13.95 -18.67 10.51
C ALA A 68 13.96 -20.19 10.73
N SER A 69 12.89 -20.88 10.34
CA SER A 69 12.70 -22.31 10.58
C SER A 69 11.55 -22.85 9.72
N ARG A 70 11.33 -24.16 9.82
CA ARG A 70 10.18 -24.85 9.25
C ARG A 70 9.05 -24.92 10.28
N TYR A 71 7.86 -24.45 9.90
CA TYR A 71 6.67 -24.44 10.74
C TYR A 71 5.56 -25.30 10.13
N GLU A 72 4.93 -26.16 10.94
CA GLU A 72 3.87 -27.08 10.46
C GLU A 72 2.52 -26.87 11.15
N ARG A 73 2.51 -26.13 12.25
CA ARG A 73 1.35 -25.95 13.12
C ARG A 73 1.28 -24.53 13.67
N MET A 74 0.06 -24.04 13.78
CA MET A 74 -0.28 -22.84 14.51
C MET A 74 -1.52 -23.09 15.38
N ARG A 75 -1.86 -22.19 16.29
CA ARG A 75 -3.12 -22.25 17.02
C ARG A 75 -3.73 -20.88 17.25
N LEU A 76 -5.05 -20.86 17.38
CA LEU A 76 -5.81 -19.72 17.86
C LEU A 76 -6.27 -20.01 19.28
N VAL A 77 -5.99 -19.08 20.20
CA VAL A 77 -6.51 -19.12 21.58
C VAL A 77 -7.76 -18.25 21.62
N ILE A 78 -8.93 -18.86 21.78
CA ILE A 78 -10.24 -18.23 21.80
C ILE A 78 -10.71 -18.10 23.25
N SER A 79 -10.98 -16.87 23.70
CA SER A 79 -11.42 -16.59 25.07
C SER A 79 -12.94 -16.48 25.22
N ASP A 80 -13.64 -16.13 24.14
CA ASP A 80 -15.10 -16.01 24.11
C ASP A 80 -15.61 -16.25 22.69
N ALA A 81 -16.76 -16.90 22.56
CA ALA A 81 -17.41 -17.09 21.28
C ALA A 81 -18.92 -17.23 21.45
N GLY A 82 -19.68 -16.72 20.48
CA GLY A 82 -21.13 -16.78 20.54
C GLY A 82 -21.78 -16.59 19.19
N LYS A 83 -22.86 -17.34 18.97
CA LYS A 83 -23.79 -17.14 17.85
C LYS A 83 -24.69 -15.97 18.17
N VAL A 84 -25.08 -15.21 17.16
CA VAL A 84 -26.04 -14.12 17.29
C VAL A 84 -27.21 -14.39 16.37
N ASP A 85 -28.41 -14.43 16.95
CA ASP A 85 -29.67 -14.59 16.23
C ASP A 85 -30.72 -13.58 16.74
N GLY A 86 -32.00 -13.77 16.37
CA GLY A 86 -33.09 -12.88 16.75
C GLY A 86 -33.44 -12.88 18.24
N GLU A 87 -33.01 -13.88 19.00
CA GLU A 87 -33.24 -13.99 20.45
C GLU A 87 -32.07 -13.44 21.27
N GLY A 88 -30.89 -13.32 20.66
CA GLY A 88 -29.74 -12.64 21.23
C GLY A 88 -28.42 -13.34 20.94
N ARG A 89 -27.45 -13.15 21.84
CA ARG A 89 -26.14 -13.82 21.75
C ARG A 89 -26.13 -15.07 22.63
N HIS A 90 -25.86 -16.22 22.01
CA HIS A 90 -25.77 -17.52 22.66
C HIS A 90 -24.32 -18.00 22.65
N GLY A 91 -23.75 -18.25 23.83
CA GLY A 91 -22.38 -18.72 23.98
C GLY A 91 -22.13 -20.06 23.28
N LEU A 92 -20.97 -20.18 22.64
CA LEU A 92 -20.49 -21.43 22.05
C LEU A 92 -19.57 -22.16 23.03
N PRO A 93 -19.60 -23.50 23.08
CA PRO A 93 -18.67 -24.25 23.91
C PRO A 93 -17.22 -24.09 23.39
N LEU A 94 -16.32 -23.78 24.32
CA LEU A 94 -14.88 -23.66 24.08
C LEU A 94 -14.17 -24.70 24.95
N ASP A 95 -13.81 -25.86 24.40
CA ASP A 95 -12.99 -26.83 25.12
C ASP A 95 -11.54 -26.32 25.16
N ARG A 96 -11.12 -25.78 26.31
CA ARG A 96 -9.87 -25.04 26.56
C ARG A 96 -9.64 -23.77 25.72
N GLY A 97 -10.41 -23.58 24.64
CA GLY A 97 -10.28 -22.45 23.73
C GLY A 97 -9.07 -22.53 22.80
N GLU A 98 -8.32 -23.63 22.80
CA GLU A 98 -7.11 -23.79 21.99
C GLU A 98 -7.46 -24.55 20.69
N ILE A 99 -7.50 -23.84 19.56
CA ILE A 99 -7.78 -24.43 18.25
C ILE A 99 -6.48 -24.60 17.48
N GLU A 100 -5.95 -25.82 17.47
CA GLU A 100 -4.78 -26.16 16.65
C GLU A 100 -5.14 -26.26 15.16
N ILE A 101 -4.32 -25.65 14.32
CA ILE A 101 -4.46 -25.61 12.87
C ILE A 101 -3.17 -26.19 12.27
N LYS A 102 -3.32 -27.26 11.49
CA LYS A 102 -2.21 -27.81 10.70
C LYS A 102 -2.06 -27.00 9.41
N LEU A 103 -0.83 -26.61 9.10
CA LEU A 103 -0.52 -25.99 7.81
C LEU A 103 -0.51 -27.08 6.73
N PRO A 104 -1.29 -26.95 5.64
CA PRO A 104 -1.34 -27.96 4.58
C PRO A 104 0.03 -28.14 3.92
N ASP A 105 0.69 -27.02 3.65
CA ASP A 105 2.07 -26.94 3.22
C ASP A 105 2.88 -26.29 4.35
N PRO A 106 3.92 -26.97 4.88
CA PRO A 106 4.80 -26.40 5.89
C PRO A 106 5.43 -25.09 5.43
N LEU A 107 5.39 -24.09 6.31
CA LEU A 107 5.98 -22.79 6.07
C LEU A 107 7.49 -22.89 6.26
N GLU A 108 8.25 -22.73 5.18
CA GLU A 108 9.71 -22.64 5.19
C GLU A 108 10.13 -21.16 5.30
N LEU A 109 10.32 -20.69 6.54
CA LEU A 109 10.63 -19.29 6.78
C LEU A 109 12.15 -19.06 6.70
N ALA A 110 12.61 -18.38 5.65
CA ALA A 110 13.99 -17.97 5.51
C ALA A 110 14.30 -16.69 6.32
N PRO A 111 15.59 -16.43 6.65
CA PRO A 111 16.01 -15.17 7.24
C PRO A 111 15.58 -13.98 6.40
N HIS A 112 15.07 -12.93 7.06
CA HIS A 112 14.61 -11.70 6.42
C HIS A 112 13.45 -11.88 5.42
N ALA A 113 12.86 -13.07 5.32
CA ALA A 113 11.67 -13.31 4.52
C ALA A 113 10.44 -12.63 5.13
N SER A 114 9.41 -12.43 4.31
CA SER A 114 8.12 -11.88 4.72
C SER A 114 7.04 -12.78 4.13
N GLU A 115 6.44 -13.59 4.99
CA GLU A 115 5.52 -14.65 4.61
C GLU A 115 4.11 -14.38 5.15
N VAL A 116 3.12 -14.87 4.42
CA VAL A 116 1.71 -14.69 4.75
C VAL A 116 1.04 -16.03 5.00
N ILE A 117 0.40 -16.18 6.15
CA ILE A 117 -0.50 -17.31 6.44
C ILE A 117 -1.94 -16.83 6.28
N LEU A 118 -2.68 -17.48 5.38
CA LEU A 118 -4.09 -17.22 5.15
C LEU A 118 -4.95 -18.28 5.83
N LEU A 119 -5.76 -17.84 6.79
CA LEU A 119 -6.76 -18.66 7.45
C LEU A 119 -8.13 -18.44 6.82
N ASN A 120 -8.95 -19.49 6.82
CA ASN A 120 -10.36 -19.45 6.45
C ASN A 120 -11.18 -19.94 7.64
N TRP A 121 -12.24 -19.20 7.98
CA TRP A 121 -13.21 -19.55 9.01
C TRP A 121 -14.46 -20.17 8.39
N ASP A 122 -14.75 -21.42 8.74
CA ASP A 122 -16.03 -22.07 8.48
C ASP A 122 -17.01 -21.71 9.61
N VAL A 123 -17.83 -20.70 9.33
CA VAL A 123 -18.83 -20.18 10.27
C VAL A 123 -20.05 -21.12 10.36
N ASP A 124 -20.34 -21.87 9.29
CA ASP A 124 -21.48 -22.77 9.24
C ASP A 124 -21.30 -23.95 10.22
N ALA A 125 -20.06 -24.36 10.47
CA ALA A 125 -19.71 -25.38 11.48
C ALA A 125 -20.30 -25.09 12.86
N ALA A 126 -20.47 -23.81 13.23
CA ALA A 126 -21.11 -23.44 14.48
C ALA A 126 -22.57 -23.93 14.53
N PHE A 127 -23.29 -23.93 13.41
CA PHE A 127 -24.74 -24.20 13.33
C PHE A 127 -25.08 -25.65 13.04
N GLN A 128 -24.09 -26.52 12.87
CA GLN A 128 -24.32 -27.95 12.66
C GLN A 128 -24.84 -28.61 13.96
N ALA A 129 -25.91 -29.40 13.85
CA ALA A 129 -26.42 -30.18 14.96
C ALA A 129 -25.35 -31.17 15.45
N GLU A 130 -25.21 -31.32 16.77
CA GLU A 130 -24.27 -32.25 17.41
C GLU A 130 -22.77 -31.94 17.21
N SER A 131 -22.41 -30.77 16.66
CA SER A 131 -21.01 -30.38 16.51
C SER A 131 -20.33 -30.20 17.87
N THR A 132 -19.25 -30.96 18.11
CA THR A 132 -18.38 -30.83 19.28
C THR A 132 -17.28 -29.78 19.09
N GLN A 133 -17.13 -29.23 17.87
CA GLN A 133 -16.14 -28.21 17.51
C GLN A 133 -16.82 -27.11 16.69
N PRO A 134 -17.50 -26.14 17.35
CA PRO A 134 -18.29 -25.12 16.66
C PRO A 134 -17.45 -24.04 15.96
N LEU A 135 -16.15 -24.00 16.22
CA LEU A 135 -15.22 -23.06 15.61
C LEU A 135 -14.21 -23.84 14.76
N VAL A 136 -14.31 -23.70 13.45
CA VAL A 136 -13.46 -24.42 12.50
C VAL A 136 -12.66 -23.41 11.69
N PHE A 137 -11.34 -23.46 11.86
CA PHE A 137 -10.38 -22.64 11.12
C PHE A 137 -9.44 -23.53 10.32
N ARG A 138 -9.16 -23.15 9.08
CA ARG A 138 -8.28 -23.90 8.18
C ARG A 138 -7.25 -22.97 7.56
N ALA A 139 -5.98 -23.38 7.56
CA ALA A 139 -4.97 -22.72 6.74
C ALA A 139 -5.20 -23.07 5.27
N GLY A 140 -5.24 -22.06 4.41
CA GLY A 140 -5.36 -22.23 2.97
C GLY A 140 -4.01 -22.24 2.28
N SER A 141 -3.85 -23.09 1.26
CA SER A 141 -2.74 -23.00 0.30
C SER A 141 -3.15 -22.05 -0.82
N PHE A 142 -2.50 -20.90 -0.92
CA PHE A 142 -2.71 -19.98 -2.05
C PHE A 142 -1.39 -19.76 -2.78
N LEU A 143 -1.36 -20.11 -4.07
CA LEU A 143 -0.26 -19.69 -4.93
C LEU A 143 -0.37 -18.18 -5.13
N VAL A 144 0.63 -17.44 -4.65
CA VAL A 144 0.76 -16.00 -4.92
C VAL A 144 1.25 -15.79 -6.36
N ALA A 145 2.08 -16.71 -6.87
CA ALA A 145 2.62 -16.71 -8.23
C ALA A 145 1.59 -17.20 -9.28
N GLY A 146 1.69 -16.70 -10.51
CA GLY A 146 1.00 -17.28 -11.69
C GLY A 146 0.10 -16.35 -12.50
N VAL A 147 -0.47 -15.29 -11.91
CA VAL A 147 -1.19 -14.24 -12.66
C VAL A 147 -0.76 -12.88 -12.13
N ALA A 148 -0.24 -12.01 -13.01
CA ALA A 148 0.23 -10.68 -12.63
C ALA A 148 -0.91 -9.64 -12.55
N SER A 149 -1.99 -9.84 -13.31
CA SER A 149 -3.13 -8.91 -13.35
C SER A 149 -4.00 -8.95 -12.10
N ASN A 150 -4.76 -7.87 -11.91
CA ASN A 150 -5.66 -7.65 -10.77
C ASN A 150 -4.95 -7.70 -9.40
N LYS A 151 -3.71 -7.18 -9.34
CA LYS A 151 -2.91 -7.11 -8.11
C LYS A 151 -2.57 -5.68 -7.77
N VAL A 152 -2.63 -5.37 -6.48
CA VAL A 152 -2.13 -4.12 -5.90
C VAL A 152 -0.93 -4.48 -5.03
N TYR A 153 0.20 -3.84 -5.29
CA TYR A 153 1.42 -3.97 -4.50
C TYR A 153 1.51 -2.79 -3.55
N VAL A 154 1.68 -3.09 -2.26
CA VAL A 154 1.60 -2.11 -1.16
C VAL A 154 2.90 -2.15 -0.39
N SER A 155 3.71 -1.11 -0.50
CA SER A 155 4.96 -1.01 0.24
C SER A 155 4.70 -0.56 1.68
N CYS A 156 5.27 -1.29 2.62
CA CYS A 156 5.20 -1.06 4.04
C CYS A 156 6.65 -0.91 4.56
N PRO A 157 7.20 0.31 4.53
CA PRO A 157 8.63 0.52 4.77
C PRO A 157 9.07 0.16 6.19
N ASP A 158 8.18 0.32 7.18
CA ASP A 158 8.45 0.07 8.60
C ASP A 158 8.69 -1.42 8.93
N ILE A 159 8.33 -2.31 8.00
CA ILE A 159 8.41 -3.76 8.18
C ILE A 159 9.13 -4.48 7.02
N ASP A 160 9.83 -3.74 6.16
CA ASP A 160 10.59 -4.27 5.01
C ASP A 160 9.77 -5.21 4.10
N THR A 161 8.49 -4.87 3.89
CA THR A 161 7.54 -5.76 3.20
C THR A 161 6.78 -5.00 2.12
N VAL A 162 6.57 -5.66 0.97
CA VAL A 162 5.56 -5.26 -0.01
C VAL A 162 4.45 -6.30 -0.02
N TYR A 163 3.25 -5.94 0.46
CA TYR A 163 2.10 -6.84 0.38
C TYR A 163 1.52 -6.89 -1.02
N VAL A 164 1.03 -8.06 -1.41
CA VAL A 164 0.35 -8.33 -2.67
C VAL A 164 -1.14 -8.51 -2.37
N VAL A 165 -1.95 -7.54 -2.77
CA VAL A 165 -3.40 -7.50 -2.56
C VAL A 165 -4.11 -7.86 -3.86
N ARG A 166 -5.15 -8.69 -3.78
CA ARG A 166 -6.02 -8.99 -4.93
C ARG A 166 -7.06 -7.91 -5.10
N ALA A 167 -7.07 -7.24 -6.25
CA ALA A 167 -8.01 -6.15 -6.51
C ALA A 167 -9.45 -6.63 -6.69
N ASP A 168 -9.65 -7.86 -7.17
CA ASP A 168 -10.98 -8.44 -7.36
C ASP A 168 -11.66 -8.87 -6.06
N LYS A 169 -10.87 -9.13 -5.01
CA LYS A 169 -11.34 -9.59 -3.71
C LYS A 169 -11.12 -8.60 -2.57
N ASN A 170 -10.24 -7.62 -2.75
CA ASN A 170 -9.85 -6.65 -1.73
C ASN A 170 -9.24 -7.31 -0.48
N TRP A 171 -8.31 -8.24 -0.68
CA TRP A 171 -7.62 -8.90 0.43
C TRP A 171 -6.13 -9.10 0.14
N VAL A 172 -5.31 -9.26 1.17
CA VAL A 172 -3.91 -9.67 1.04
C VAL A 172 -3.87 -11.14 0.61
N GLN A 173 -3.10 -11.42 -0.44
CA GLN A 173 -2.83 -12.77 -0.94
C GLN A 173 -1.41 -13.24 -0.59
N GLY A 174 -0.46 -12.33 -0.46
CA GLY A 174 0.94 -12.67 -0.22
C GLY A 174 1.78 -11.45 0.13
N ALA A 175 3.08 -11.66 0.24
CA ALA A 175 4.06 -10.62 0.55
C ALA A 175 5.37 -10.87 -0.20
N ILE A 176 6.15 -9.80 -0.33
CA ILE A 176 7.52 -9.82 -0.84
C ILE A 176 8.39 -9.17 0.23
N ALA A 177 9.44 -9.87 0.65
CA ALA A 177 10.47 -9.28 1.49
C ALA A 177 11.33 -8.32 0.66
N VAL A 178 11.39 -7.06 1.10
CA VAL A 178 12.20 -6.03 0.46
C VAL A 178 13.00 -5.33 1.54
N GLN A 179 14.21 -5.83 1.79
CA GLN A 179 15.12 -5.21 2.76
C GLN A 179 15.48 -3.78 2.33
N GLY A 180 15.70 -2.90 3.31
CA GLY A 180 16.20 -1.56 3.07
C GLY A 180 15.12 -0.48 2.99
N ARG A 181 14.02 -0.62 3.73
CA ARG A 181 12.92 0.36 3.83
C ARG A 181 12.30 0.66 2.45
N PRO A 182 11.42 -0.22 1.94
CA PRO A 182 10.81 -0.10 0.61
C PRO A 182 9.81 1.06 0.56
N THR A 183 10.21 2.21 0.03
CA THR A 183 9.43 3.46 0.10
C THR A 183 8.54 3.72 -1.12
N TYR A 184 8.98 3.31 -2.31
CA TYR A 184 8.24 3.52 -3.56
C TYR A 184 8.20 2.24 -4.37
N VAL A 185 7.06 2.02 -5.05
CA VAL A 185 6.84 0.90 -5.94
C VAL A 185 6.33 1.42 -7.28
N VAL A 186 6.92 0.94 -8.37
CA VAL A 186 6.51 1.24 -9.74
C VAL A 186 6.52 -0.06 -10.51
N ALA A 187 5.58 -0.26 -11.42
CA ALA A 187 5.48 -1.50 -12.15
C ALA A 187 5.48 -1.26 -13.66
N ASP A 188 6.12 -2.18 -14.37
CA ASP A 188 6.12 -2.32 -15.82
C ASP A 188 5.39 -3.63 -16.15
N ALA A 189 4.08 -3.52 -16.38
CA ALA A 189 3.26 -4.67 -16.73
C ALA A 189 3.67 -5.30 -18.06
N THR A 190 4.20 -4.51 -18.99
CA THR A 190 4.60 -4.96 -20.34
C THR A 190 5.80 -5.91 -20.25
N ASN A 191 6.83 -5.52 -19.50
CA ASN A 191 8.03 -6.34 -19.30
C ASN A 191 7.95 -7.22 -18.04
N LYS A 192 6.80 -7.25 -17.36
CA LYS A 192 6.53 -8.04 -16.14
C LYS A 192 7.50 -7.74 -15.00
N LYS A 193 7.86 -6.48 -14.79
CA LYS A 193 8.80 -6.06 -13.73
C LYS A 193 8.12 -5.19 -12.67
N LEU A 194 8.47 -5.42 -11.41
CA LEU A 194 8.16 -4.54 -10.28
C LEU A 194 9.45 -3.92 -9.78
N PHE A 195 9.52 -2.59 -9.78
CA PHE A 195 10.64 -1.81 -9.28
C PHE A 195 10.31 -1.28 -7.90
N VAL A 196 11.14 -1.58 -6.92
CA VAL A 196 10.96 -1.13 -5.53
C VAL A 196 12.18 -0.32 -5.09
N LEU A 197 11.95 0.91 -4.66
CA LEU A 197 12.99 1.77 -4.09
C LEU A 197 13.24 1.36 -2.63
N ALA A 198 14.39 0.75 -2.35
CA ALA A 198 14.86 0.48 -1.00
C ALA A 198 15.74 1.65 -0.52
N SER A 199 15.11 2.60 0.18
CA SER A 199 15.73 3.87 0.54
C SER A 199 16.94 3.76 1.46
N ALA A 200 16.93 2.85 2.43
CA ALA A 200 18.03 2.73 3.38
C ALA A 200 19.28 2.08 2.76
N GLU A 201 19.09 1.29 1.69
CA GLU A 201 20.19 0.67 0.92
C GLU A 201 20.62 1.51 -0.29
N ALA A 202 19.83 2.53 -0.65
CA ALA A 202 19.96 3.28 -1.90
C ALA A 202 20.01 2.33 -3.12
N THR A 203 19.06 1.39 -3.19
CA THR A 203 18.95 0.42 -4.29
C THR A 203 17.55 0.45 -4.91
N ILE A 204 17.47 0.12 -6.20
CA ILE A 204 16.23 -0.28 -6.87
C ILE A 204 16.25 -1.81 -6.94
N LYS A 205 15.31 -2.45 -6.26
CA LYS A 205 15.12 -3.91 -6.30
C LYS A 205 14.08 -4.22 -7.36
N VAL A 206 14.43 -5.09 -8.31
CA VAL A 206 13.57 -5.48 -9.43
C VAL A 206 13.09 -6.89 -9.21
N TYR A 207 11.78 -7.08 -9.19
CA TYR A 207 11.13 -8.38 -9.04
C TYR A 207 10.39 -8.75 -10.31
N ASP A 208 10.37 -10.04 -10.65
CA ASP A 208 9.48 -10.58 -11.70
C ASP A 208 8.03 -10.58 -11.19
N LEU A 209 7.09 -10.02 -11.95
CA LEU A 209 5.69 -9.89 -11.54
C LEU A 209 4.93 -11.22 -11.49
N VAL A 210 5.47 -12.28 -12.09
CA VAL A 210 4.84 -13.61 -12.14
C VAL A 210 5.35 -14.51 -11.03
N SER A 211 6.67 -14.64 -10.88
CA SER A 211 7.29 -15.46 -9.83
C SER A 211 7.42 -14.73 -8.49
N LEU A 212 7.43 -13.40 -8.50
CA LEU A 212 7.73 -12.52 -7.35
C LEU A 212 9.14 -12.69 -6.80
N GLU A 213 10.05 -13.28 -7.58
CA GLU A 213 11.45 -13.43 -7.22
C GLU A 213 12.24 -12.17 -7.60
N LEU A 214 13.24 -11.85 -6.76
CA LEU A 214 14.19 -10.77 -7.04
C LEU A 214 15.04 -11.15 -8.25
N SER A 215 14.94 -10.37 -9.33
CA SER A 215 15.73 -10.57 -10.54
C SER A 215 17.00 -9.73 -10.57
N GLU A 216 16.93 -8.48 -10.09
CA GLU A 216 18.04 -7.52 -10.17
C GLU A 216 18.06 -6.61 -8.93
N GLU A 217 19.26 -6.23 -8.47
CA GLU A 217 19.47 -5.21 -7.46
C GLU A 217 20.40 -4.14 -8.02
N ILE A 218 19.87 -2.93 -8.19
CA ILE A 218 20.55 -1.84 -8.87
C ILE A 218 20.93 -0.78 -7.84
N ARG A 219 22.24 -0.60 -7.62
CA ARG A 219 22.73 0.41 -6.68
C ARG A 219 22.64 1.81 -7.27
N ILE A 220 22.04 2.71 -6.51
CA ILE A 220 21.93 4.12 -6.85
C ILE A 220 23.16 4.85 -6.32
N PRO A 221 23.87 5.64 -7.14
CA PRO A 221 25.08 6.37 -6.73
C PRO A 221 24.73 7.65 -5.94
N MET A 222 23.98 7.49 -4.85
CA MET A 222 23.57 8.55 -3.94
C MET A 222 24.18 8.32 -2.56
N THR A 223 24.53 9.43 -1.88
CA THR A 223 25.09 9.39 -0.52
C THR A 223 24.05 9.54 0.58
N ARG A 224 22.85 10.00 0.21
CA ARG A 224 21.71 10.16 1.11
C ARG A 224 20.59 9.24 0.65
N ASP A 225 19.77 8.83 1.61
CA ASP A 225 18.58 8.01 1.36
C ASP A 225 17.68 8.68 0.31
N PRO A 226 17.40 8.01 -0.82
CA PRO A 226 16.41 8.50 -1.76
C PRO A 226 15.01 8.46 -1.13
N ILE A 227 14.17 9.44 -1.44
CA ILE A 227 12.82 9.58 -0.87
C ILE A 227 11.70 9.50 -1.90
N TYR A 228 12.03 9.53 -3.20
CA TYR A 228 11.05 9.51 -4.29
C TYR A 228 11.72 8.98 -5.55
N MET A 229 10.98 8.21 -6.34
CA MET A 229 11.41 7.66 -7.62
C MET A 229 10.28 7.75 -8.64
N ILE A 230 10.61 8.14 -9.87
CA ILE A 230 9.73 8.01 -11.03
C ILE A 230 10.51 7.44 -12.21
N MET A 231 9.91 6.50 -12.93
CA MET A 231 10.50 5.91 -14.14
C MET A 231 10.27 6.82 -15.34
N ALA A 232 11.23 6.87 -16.26
CA ALA A 232 10.97 7.37 -17.60
C ALA A 232 9.94 6.47 -18.31
N PRO A 233 9.16 6.96 -19.30
CA PRO A 233 8.10 6.19 -19.94
C PRO A 233 8.55 4.88 -20.61
N ASP A 234 9.83 4.80 -21.00
CA ASP A 234 10.45 3.62 -21.60
C ASP A 234 11.01 2.61 -20.57
N TYR A 235 10.95 2.94 -19.27
CA TYR A 235 11.52 2.18 -18.16
C TYR A 235 13.03 1.91 -18.27
N LEU A 236 13.75 2.61 -19.16
CA LEU A 236 15.21 2.46 -19.32
C LEU A 236 15.98 3.32 -18.32
N SER A 237 15.40 4.44 -17.90
CA SER A 237 16.00 5.33 -16.89
C SER A 237 15.00 5.71 -15.79
N SER A 238 15.54 6.16 -14.66
CA SER A 238 14.77 6.56 -13.49
C SER A 238 15.28 7.89 -12.92
N PHE A 239 14.35 8.71 -12.43
CA PHE A 239 14.62 9.99 -11.78
C PHE A 239 14.39 9.86 -10.28
N ILE A 240 15.40 10.18 -9.47
CA ILE A 240 15.42 9.88 -8.04
C ILE A 240 15.78 11.13 -7.24
N LEU A 241 15.00 11.42 -6.20
CA LEU A 241 15.18 12.57 -5.31
C LEU A 241 15.66 12.12 -3.92
N ASP A 242 16.51 12.91 -3.27
CA ASP A 242 16.95 12.68 -1.88
C ASP A 242 16.24 13.55 -0.82
N GLY A 243 15.34 14.44 -1.24
CA GLY A 243 14.65 15.35 -0.32
C GLY A 243 15.53 16.45 0.26
N MET A 244 16.79 16.54 -0.16
CA MET A 244 17.80 17.49 0.34
C MET A 244 18.42 18.33 -0.77
N GLY A 245 17.83 18.27 -1.96
CA GLY A 245 18.13 19.12 -3.10
C GLY A 245 18.78 18.39 -4.27
N ASN A 246 19.07 17.10 -4.19
CA ASN A 246 19.64 16.36 -5.31
C ASN A 246 18.57 15.63 -6.11
N LEU A 247 18.71 15.70 -7.42
CA LEU A 247 18.02 14.87 -8.40
C LEU A 247 19.08 14.13 -9.22
N VAL A 248 18.91 12.82 -9.37
CA VAL A 248 19.76 11.99 -10.23
C VAL A 248 18.90 11.28 -11.28
N LYS A 249 19.41 11.21 -12.51
CA LYS A 249 18.92 10.31 -13.56
C LYS A 249 19.84 9.09 -13.58
N VAL A 250 19.26 7.89 -13.50
CA VAL A 250 20.01 6.63 -13.45
C VAL A 250 19.54 5.70 -14.56
N ASP A 251 20.48 5.04 -15.22
CA ASP A 251 20.19 3.93 -16.13
C ASP A 251 19.75 2.71 -15.30
N VAL A 252 18.54 2.23 -15.53
CA VAL A 252 17.92 1.18 -14.71
C VAL A 252 18.62 -0.16 -14.92
N LYS A 253 19.27 -0.40 -16.07
CA LYS A 253 19.94 -1.67 -16.34
C LYS A 253 21.30 -1.79 -15.66
N SER A 254 22.07 -0.71 -15.63
CA SER A 254 23.46 -0.68 -15.18
C SER A 254 23.67 0.01 -13.83
N GLY A 255 22.69 0.77 -13.35
CA GLY A 255 22.83 1.63 -12.17
C GLY A 255 23.72 2.85 -12.39
N GLN A 256 24.15 3.11 -13.63
CA GLN A 256 25.00 4.25 -13.93
C GLN A 256 24.24 5.56 -13.78
N MET A 257 24.88 6.54 -13.13
CA MET A 257 24.37 7.92 -13.09
C MET A 257 24.54 8.55 -14.47
N LEU A 258 23.42 8.80 -15.14
CA LEU A 258 23.38 9.45 -16.45
C LEU A 258 23.50 10.98 -16.31
N ALA A 259 22.80 11.54 -15.31
CA ALA A 259 22.84 12.96 -15.02
C ALA A 259 22.60 13.21 -13.52
N ARG A 260 23.07 14.36 -13.03
CA ARG A 260 22.77 14.83 -11.68
C ARG A 260 22.65 16.33 -11.64
N MET A 261 21.79 16.84 -10.78
CA MET A 261 21.69 18.27 -10.51
C MET A 261 21.28 18.55 -9.06
N LYS A 262 21.52 19.80 -8.65
CA LYS A 262 20.87 20.35 -7.46
C LYS A 262 19.57 21.05 -7.87
N VAL A 263 18.43 20.46 -7.55
CA VAL A 263 17.09 20.99 -7.82
C VAL A 263 16.47 21.54 -6.53
N GLY A 264 16.71 22.82 -6.30
CA GLY A 264 16.11 23.57 -5.19
C GLY A 264 16.39 23.02 -3.78
N ARG A 265 15.57 23.42 -2.82
CA ARG A 265 15.59 23.01 -1.41
C ARG A 265 14.38 22.16 -1.08
N LYS A 266 14.64 20.92 -0.65
CA LYS A 266 13.64 19.90 -0.33
C LYS A 266 12.69 19.61 -1.51
N PRO A 267 13.23 19.07 -2.62
CA PRO A 267 12.43 18.52 -3.69
C PRO A 267 11.76 17.22 -3.23
N VAL A 268 10.45 17.10 -3.39
CA VAL A 268 9.68 15.98 -2.81
C VAL A 268 8.95 15.12 -3.84
N PHE A 269 8.65 15.68 -5.01
CA PHE A 269 7.90 15.00 -6.05
C PHE A 269 8.42 15.37 -7.44
N ALA A 270 8.34 14.42 -8.36
CA ALA A 270 8.63 14.64 -9.77
C ALA A 270 7.58 13.96 -10.64
N LEU A 271 7.21 14.63 -11.74
CA LEU A 271 6.25 14.17 -12.73
C LEU A 271 6.86 14.29 -14.12
N TYR A 272 6.88 13.19 -14.87
CA TYR A 272 7.23 13.20 -16.29
C TYR A 272 6.00 13.63 -17.10
N LEU A 273 6.07 14.82 -17.72
CA LEU A 273 5.03 15.39 -18.57
C LEU A 273 5.24 14.91 -20.00
N GLY A 274 4.62 13.77 -20.33
CA GLY A 274 4.79 13.13 -21.64
C GLY A 274 4.35 14.00 -22.81
N SER A 275 3.33 14.85 -22.62
CA SER A 275 2.84 15.76 -23.67
C SER A 275 3.84 16.84 -24.06
N GLN A 276 4.77 17.18 -23.17
CA GLN A 276 5.75 18.25 -23.34
C GLN A 276 7.19 17.77 -23.43
N GLU A 277 7.43 16.48 -23.20
CA GLU A 277 8.78 15.90 -23.03
C GLU A 277 9.58 16.65 -21.95
N ARG A 278 8.95 16.91 -20.79
CA ARG A 278 9.54 17.65 -19.66
C ARG A 278 9.44 16.88 -18.36
N LEU A 279 10.38 17.11 -17.46
CA LEU A 279 10.28 16.67 -16.06
C LEU A 279 9.93 17.86 -15.17
N ALA A 280 8.77 17.82 -14.51
CA ALA A 280 8.37 18.82 -13.52
C ALA A 280 8.72 18.33 -12.11
N VAL A 281 9.43 19.16 -11.33
CA VAL A 281 9.88 18.83 -9.96
C VAL A 281 9.37 19.88 -8.98
N SER A 282 8.72 19.44 -7.90
CA SER A 282 8.26 20.31 -6.82
C SER A 282 9.36 20.51 -5.76
N SER A 283 9.72 21.77 -5.49
CA SER A 283 10.64 22.15 -4.43
C SER A 283 9.87 22.87 -3.33
N THR A 284 9.67 22.18 -2.22
CA THR A 284 8.80 22.64 -1.13
C THR A 284 9.30 23.91 -0.45
N LEU A 285 10.58 23.96 -0.06
CA LEU A 285 11.13 25.10 0.68
C LEU A 285 11.46 26.30 -0.20
N ASP A 286 11.59 26.10 -1.51
CA ASP A 286 11.70 27.20 -2.47
C ASP A 286 10.34 27.67 -2.97
N ARG A 287 9.26 26.95 -2.68
CA ARG A 287 7.92 27.26 -3.18
C ARG A 287 7.93 27.43 -4.70
N THR A 288 8.67 26.53 -5.37
CA THR A 288 9.01 26.64 -6.79
C THR A 288 8.84 25.29 -7.48
N LEU A 289 8.26 25.30 -8.68
CA LEU A 289 8.33 24.19 -9.63
C LEU A 289 9.47 24.41 -10.61
N TYR A 290 10.24 23.36 -10.87
CA TYR A 290 11.30 23.34 -11.86
C TYR A 290 10.86 22.45 -13.01
N PHE A 291 10.81 22.99 -14.22
CA PHE A 291 10.67 22.19 -15.43
C PHE A 291 12.06 21.97 -15.99
N LEU A 292 12.40 20.71 -16.20
CA LEU A 292 13.72 20.26 -16.59
C LEU A 292 13.62 19.50 -17.91
N ASP A 293 14.69 19.59 -18.69
CA ASP A 293 14.93 18.66 -19.79
C ASP A 293 15.17 17.25 -19.19
N PRO A 294 14.40 16.22 -19.56
CA PRO A 294 14.53 14.90 -18.96
C PRO A 294 15.82 14.17 -19.36
N GLU A 295 16.51 14.60 -20.42
CA GLU A 295 17.78 14.02 -20.85
C GLU A 295 18.96 14.63 -20.13
N THR A 296 19.06 15.96 -20.08
CA THR A 296 20.21 16.67 -19.51
C THR A 296 20.01 17.11 -18.05
N LEU A 297 18.77 17.16 -17.57
CA LEU A 297 18.34 17.81 -16.33
C LEU A 297 18.55 19.33 -16.31
N ASP A 298 18.76 19.96 -17.47
CA ASP A 298 18.87 21.42 -17.55
C ASP A 298 17.53 22.09 -17.21
N VAL A 299 17.58 23.18 -16.44
CA VAL A 299 16.38 23.93 -16.07
C VAL A 299 15.86 24.70 -17.28
N MET A 300 14.70 24.29 -17.79
CA MET A 300 14.01 24.96 -18.88
C MET A 300 13.14 26.12 -18.39
N GLU A 301 12.52 25.95 -17.21
CA GLU A 301 11.58 26.92 -16.67
C GLU A 301 11.50 26.81 -15.14
N LYS A 302 11.21 27.93 -14.47
CA LYS A 302 10.95 27.98 -13.03
C LYS A 302 9.66 28.74 -12.77
N ILE A 303 8.79 28.17 -11.97
CA ILE A 303 7.51 28.77 -11.59
C ILE A 303 7.48 28.91 -10.08
N VAL A 304 7.39 30.15 -9.60
CA VAL A 304 7.16 30.42 -8.18
C VAL A 304 5.66 30.30 -7.90
N VAL A 305 5.30 29.51 -6.90
CA VAL A 305 3.92 29.30 -6.47
C VAL A 305 3.63 30.00 -5.14
N SER A 306 2.34 30.13 -4.81
CA SER A 306 1.86 30.87 -3.64
C SER A 306 1.97 30.12 -2.31
N GLY A 307 2.40 28.87 -2.32
CA GLY A 307 2.39 27.95 -1.19
C GLY A 307 3.49 26.92 -1.34
N THR A 308 3.34 25.78 -0.66
CA THR A 308 4.34 24.71 -0.66
C THR A 308 3.93 23.63 -1.65
N PRO A 309 4.50 23.58 -2.87
CA PRO A 309 4.08 22.61 -3.88
C PRO A 309 4.51 21.21 -3.46
N ASN A 310 3.57 20.27 -3.47
CA ASN A 310 3.78 18.89 -3.06
C ASN A 310 3.64 17.96 -4.27
N SER A 311 2.44 17.49 -4.61
CA SER A 311 2.21 16.72 -5.83
C SER A 311 1.75 17.56 -7.02
N LEU A 312 1.93 16.96 -8.20
CA LEU A 312 1.57 17.50 -9.49
C LEU A 312 0.70 16.50 -10.24
N LEU A 313 -0.27 16.99 -11.01
CA LEU A 313 -1.06 16.17 -11.93
C LEU A 313 -1.24 16.90 -13.26
N GLU A 314 -0.86 16.24 -14.34
CA GLU A 314 -1.21 16.67 -15.68
C GLU A 314 -2.63 16.21 -16.01
N TRP A 315 -3.51 17.17 -16.34
CA TRP A 315 -4.86 16.90 -16.78
C TRP A 315 -5.23 17.81 -17.94
N GLU A 316 -5.46 17.22 -19.11
CA GLU A 316 -5.61 17.94 -20.38
C GLU A 316 -4.44 18.92 -20.60
N ASN A 317 -4.71 20.22 -20.70
CA ASN A 317 -3.70 21.26 -20.91
C ASN A 317 -3.26 21.95 -19.60
N TYR A 318 -3.63 21.42 -18.44
CA TYR A 318 -3.35 22.04 -17.15
C TYR A 318 -2.47 21.16 -16.27
N LEU A 319 -1.51 21.79 -15.62
CA LEU A 319 -0.82 21.22 -14.48
C LEU A 319 -1.53 21.66 -13.20
N TYR A 320 -2.12 20.70 -12.50
CA TYR A 320 -2.69 20.87 -11.17
C TYR A 320 -1.57 20.72 -10.14
N ILE A 321 -1.50 21.68 -9.22
CA ILE A 321 -0.42 21.80 -8.24
C ILE A 321 -1.05 21.82 -6.86
N ALA A 322 -0.77 20.80 -6.05
CA ALA A 322 -1.23 20.74 -4.66
C ALA A 322 -0.29 21.57 -3.80
N GLU A 323 -0.82 22.62 -3.16
CA GLU A 323 -0.05 23.49 -2.27
C GLU A 323 -0.45 23.23 -0.82
N THR A 324 0.35 22.41 -0.13
CA THR A 324 0.02 21.83 1.17
C THR A 324 -0.19 22.89 2.26
N GLU A 325 0.77 23.80 2.43
CA GLU A 325 0.74 24.80 3.52
C GLU A 325 -0.42 25.79 3.39
N THR A 326 -0.78 26.17 2.16
CA THR A 326 -1.84 27.15 1.89
C THR A 326 -3.21 26.51 1.71
N SER A 327 -3.30 25.17 1.73
CA SER A 327 -4.54 24.42 1.50
C SER A 327 -5.26 24.85 0.21
N SER A 328 -4.48 24.90 -0.87
CA SER A 328 -4.94 25.39 -2.17
C SER A 328 -4.45 24.50 -3.30
N VAL A 329 -5.19 24.54 -4.41
CA VAL A 329 -4.76 23.97 -5.69
C VAL A 329 -4.58 25.07 -6.70
N SER A 330 -3.44 25.03 -7.37
CA SER A 330 -3.07 25.97 -8.42
C SER A 330 -3.12 25.30 -9.79
N LEU A 331 -3.61 26.03 -10.79
CA LEU A 331 -3.65 25.61 -12.18
C LEU A 331 -2.65 26.42 -12.99
N TYR A 332 -1.76 25.71 -13.65
CA TYR A 332 -0.82 26.26 -14.62
C TYR A 332 -1.19 25.77 -16.01
N ASP A 333 -1.38 26.70 -16.95
CA ASP A 333 -1.64 26.37 -18.36
C ASP A 333 -0.33 25.95 -19.01
N LEU A 334 -0.28 24.68 -19.44
CA LEU A 334 0.91 24.07 -20.04
C LEU A 334 1.20 24.65 -21.44
N ASN A 335 0.18 25.12 -22.17
CA ASN A 335 0.32 25.69 -23.50
C ASN A 335 0.71 27.17 -23.45
N GLU A 336 -0.03 27.96 -22.69
CA GLU A 336 0.21 29.40 -22.54
C GLU A 336 1.36 29.71 -21.58
N ARG A 337 1.82 28.70 -20.83
CA ARG A 337 2.90 28.79 -19.84
C ARG A 337 2.68 29.88 -18.80
N LYS A 338 1.48 29.88 -18.22
CA LYS A 338 1.11 30.88 -17.21
C LYS A 338 0.23 30.30 -16.13
N MET A 339 0.36 30.85 -14.93
CA MET A 339 -0.58 30.59 -13.84
C MET A 339 -1.96 31.12 -14.21
N VAL A 340 -2.96 30.25 -14.18
CA VAL A 340 -4.34 30.59 -14.53
C VAL A 340 -5.08 31.05 -13.30
N LYS A 341 -5.07 30.21 -12.25
CA LYS A 341 -5.83 30.45 -11.03
C LYS A 341 -5.28 29.60 -9.90
N SER A 342 -5.35 30.13 -8.68
CA SER A 342 -5.24 29.37 -7.44
C SER A 342 -6.57 29.46 -6.70
N PHE A 343 -6.97 28.37 -6.05
CA PHE A 343 -8.22 28.33 -5.30
C PHE A 343 -8.07 27.42 -4.05
N PRO A 344 -8.75 27.75 -2.94
CA PRO A 344 -8.77 26.88 -1.77
C PRO A 344 -9.41 25.54 -2.10
N LEU A 345 -8.75 24.45 -1.74
CA LEU A 345 -9.29 23.10 -1.87
C LEU A 345 -8.58 22.19 -0.89
N GLY A 346 -9.36 21.46 -0.09
CA GLY A 346 -8.82 20.51 0.87
C GLY A 346 -8.21 21.15 2.11
N TYR A 347 -7.58 20.31 2.95
CA TYR A 347 -6.80 20.78 4.10
C TYR A 347 -5.49 20.00 4.18
N SER A 348 -4.39 20.70 3.93
CA SER A 348 -3.08 20.08 3.70
C SER A 348 -3.09 19.07 2.53
N PRO A 349 -3.44 19.50 1.30
CA PRO A 349 -3.49 18.61 0.14
C PRO A 349 -2.11 18.05 -0.17
N SER A 350 -2.02 16.74 -0.45
CA SER A 350 -0.74 16.07 -0.66
C SER A 350 -0.59 15.39 -2.02
N ARG A 351 -1.50 14.52 -2.44
CA ARG A 351 -1.33 13.69 -3.65
C ARG A 351 -2.56 13.68 -4.54
N PHE A 352 -2.31 13.83 -5.83
CA PHE A 352 -3.31 13.65 -6.86
C PHE A 352 -3.28 12.24 -7.46
N VAL A 353 -4.46 11.77 -7.87
CA VAL A 353 -4.63 10.76 -8.91
C VAL A 353 -5.86 11.13 -9.74
N SER A 354 -5.96 10.63 -10.96
CA SER A 354 -7.12 10.89 -11.82
C SER A 354 -7.71 9.60 -12.38
N SER A 355 -9.02 9.61 -12.63
CA SER A 355 -9.75 8.52 -13.27
C SER A 355 -10.97 9.06 -14.00
N GLY A 356 -11.12 8.70 -15.26
CA GLY A 356 -12.27 9.11 -16.08
C GLY A 356 -12.35 10.61 -16.33
N ASN A 357 -13.15 11.34 -15.53
CA ASN A 357 -13.21 12.82 -15.53
C ASN A 357 -13.04 13.40 -14.12
N ASN A 358 -12.65 12.56 -13.17
CA ASN A 358 -12.48 12.92 -11.77
C ASN A 358 -10.99 13.02 -11.47
N ILE A 359 -10.64 14.03 -10.69
CA ILE A 359 -9.37 14.18 -10.02
C ILE A 359 -9.62 13.97 -8.53
N TYR A 360 -8.84 13.08 -7.93
CA TYR A 360 -8.87 12.76 -6.52
C TYR A 360 -7.64 13.39 -5.89
N LEU A 361 -7.82 14.02 -4.72
CA LEU A 361 -6.79 14.68 -3.95
C LEU A 361 -6.84 14.18 -2.52
N THR A 362 -5.74 13.67 -1.99
CA THR A 362 -5.63 13.38 -0.56
C THR A 362 -5.46 14.65 0.26
N ASP A 363 -6.22 14.72 1.35
CA ASP A 363 -6.19 15.80 2.34
C ASP A 363 -5.72 15.24 3.68
N GLU A 364 -4.43 15.40 3.99
CA GLU A 364 -3.79 14.69 5.11
C GLU A 364 -4.34 15.11 6.47
N MET A 365 -4.59 16.41 6.67
CA MET A 365 -5.06 16.93 7.96
C MET A 365 -6.56 16.74 8.17
N ASP A 366 -7.35 16.60 7.09
CA ASP A 366 -8.78 16.31 7.15
C ASP A 366 -9.08 14.80 7.08
N MET A 367 -8.04 13.99 6.86
CA MET A 367 -8.15 12.54 6.71
C MET A 367 -9.19 12.16 5.65
N SER A 368 -9.14 12.83 4.51
CA SER A 368 -10.16 12.69 3.48
C SER A 368 -9.58 12.67 2.08
N VAL A 369 -10.42 12.29 1.12
CA VAL A 369 -10.14 12.41 -0.30
C VAL A 369 -11.16 13.36 -0.91
N THR A 370 -10.68 14.50 -1.38
CA THR A 370 -11.48 15.44 -2.18
C THR A 370 -11.53 14.97 -3.62
N VAL A 371 -12.73 14.78 -4.15
CA VAL A 371 -13.02 14.49 -5.55
C VAL A 371 -13.49 15.76 -6.24
N MET A 372 -12.85 16.11 -7.35
CA MET A 372 -13.24 17.22 -8.21
C MET A 372 -13.35 16.75 -9.66
N LYS A 373 -14.10 17.47 -10.49
CA LYS A 373 -14.12 17.20 -11.94
C LYS A 373 -13.04 18.01 -12.64
N GLY A 374 -12.37 17.40 -13.62
CA GLY A 374 -11.44 18.09 -14.50
C GLY A 374 -12.11 19.34 -15.11
N GLY A 375 -11.45 20.49 -14.98
CA GLY A 375 -11.97 21.77 -15.49
C GLY A 375 -13.10 22.40 -14.67
N GLN A 376 -13.56 21.77 -13.58
CA GLN A 376 -14.56 22.35 -12.66
C GLN A 376 -13.95 22.63 -11.29
N ILE A 377 -13.98 23.90 -10.89
CA ILE A 377 -13.28 24.39 -9.69
C ILE A 377 -14.20 24.41 -8.45
N ASN A 378 -15.53 24.45 -8.63
CA ASN A 378 -16.48 24.76 -7.54
C ASN A 378 -17.34 23.57 -7.08
N ALA A 379 -17.22 22.40 -7.71
CA ALA A 379 -18.02 21.23 -7.37
C ALA A 379 -17.09 20.10 -6.93
N ASN A 380 -16.99 19.91 -5.63
CA ASN A 380 -16.21 18.84 -5.04
C ASN A 380 -17.06 17.97 -4.11
N LYS A 381 -16.62 16.71 -3.96
CA LYS A 381 -17.17 15.77 -2.99
C LYS A 381 -16.03 15.34 -2.08
N VAL A 382 -16.27 15.36 -0.77
CA VAL A 382 -15.29 14.87 0.20
C VAL A 382 -15.67 13.45 0.61
N ILE A 383 -14.68 12.57 0.63
CA ILE A 383 -14.81 11.18 1.08
C ILE A 383 -13.91 11.03 2.32
N SER A 384 -14.52 10.95 3.49
CA SER A 384 -13.78 10.71 4.73
C SER A 384 -13.17 9.31 4.73
N VAL A 385 -11.91 9.21 5.14
CA VAL A 385 -11.18 7.96 5.35
C VAL A 385 -10.52 8.00 6.72
N SER A 386 -10.06 6.85 7.23
CA SER A 386 -9.45 6.78 8.57
C SER A 386 -7.94 7.04 8.50
N GLY A 387 -7.56 8.31 8.38
CA GLY A 387 -6.18 8.76 8.16
C GLY A 387 -5.74 8.65 6.70
N VAL A 388 -4.71 9.40 6.31
CA VAL A 388 -4.16 9.36 4.93
C VAL A 388 -2.64 9.41 4.97
N THR A 389 -1.99 8.51 4.24
CA THR A 389 -0.51 8.48 4.09
C THR A 389 -0.02 9.26 2.88
N GLY A 390 -0.95 9.72 2.04
CA GLY A 390 -0.67 10.55 0.88
C GLY A 390 -0.45 9.77 -0.41
N GLU A 391 -0.65 8.46 -0.46
CA GLU A 391 -0.45 7.69 -1.69
C GLU A 391 -1.74 6.98 -2.10
N MET A 392 -2.04 7.03 -3.39
CA MET A 392 -3.29 6.57 -3.98
C MET A 392 -3.01 5.85 -5.30
N VAL A 393 -3.79 4.81 -5.58
CA VAL A 393 -3.78 4.17 -6.88
C VAL A 393 -5.18 3.83 -7.35
N VAL A 394 -5.43 4.07 -8.64
CA VAL A 394 -6.70 3.76 -9.29
C VAL A 394 -6.60 2.41 -9.97
N ALA A 395 -7.47 1.48 -9.55
CA ALA A 395 -7.74 0.25 -10.25
C ALA A 395 -8.94 0.43 -11.20
N GLU A 396 -8.68 0.81 -12.45
CA GLU A 396 -9.68 1.09 -13.49
C GLU A 396 -10.63 -0.09 -13.78
N TYR A 397 -10.11 -1.31 -13.97
CA TYR A 397 -10.94 -2.49 -14.27
C TYR A 397 -11.97 -2.81 -13.18
N GLN A 398 -11.59 -2.67 -11.91
CA GLN A 398 -12.47 -2.88 -10.76
C GLN A 398 -13.29 -1.63 -10.43
N ARG A 399 -12.95 -0.47 -11.02
CA ARG A 399 -13.47 0.85 -10.66
C ARG A 399 -13.27 1.18 -9.19
N LEU A 400 -12.09 0.88 -8.66
CA LEU A 400 -11.72 1.12 -7.27
C LEU A 400 -10.57 2.12 -7.19
N LEU A 401 -10.58 2.93 -6.14
CA LEU A 401 -9.46 3.74 -5.69
C LEU A 401 -8.99 3.20 -4.35
N TYR A 402 -7.71 2.82 -4.30
CA TYR A 402 -7.04 2.46 -3.06
C TYR A 402 -6.31 3.69 -2.51
N VAL A 403 -6.50 3.96 -1.22
CA VAL A 403 -5.91 5.09 -0.51
C VAL A 403 -5.13 4.55 0.69
N GLY A 404 -3.83 4.81 0.77
CA GLY A 404 -3.03 4.44 1.93
C GLY A 404 -3.48 5.20 3.17
N THR A 405 -3.69 4.48 4.29
CA THR A 405 -4.10 5.06 5.58
C THR A 405 -3.18 4.61 6.71
N GLY A 406 -3.01 5.46 7.74
CA GLY A 406 -1.94 5.30 8.73
C GLY A 406 -2.32 5.38 10.22
N GLU A 407 -3.58 5.62 10.59
CA GLU A 407 -3.95 5.86 12.00
C GLU A 407 -4.32 4.60 12.81
N CYS A 408 -4.56 3.44 12.17
CA CYS A 408 -4.97 2.21 12.84
C CYS A 408 -4.26 1.00 12.22
N ASP A 409 -3.06 0.69 12.72
CA ASP A 409 -2.16 -0.39 12.27
C ASP A 409 -1.83 -0.40 10.76
N GLY A 410 -2.26 0.60 9.98
CA GLY A 410 -2.02 0.69 8.54
C GLY A 410 -2.99 -0.15 7.69
N SER A 411 -3.66 0.51 6.76
CA SER A 411 -4.61 -0.14 5.84
C SER A 411 -4.69 0.58 4.49
N LEU A 412 -5.30 -0.05 3.49
CA LEU A 412 -5.77 0.62 2.29
C LEU A 412 -7.28 0.86 2.41
N ALA A 413 -7.72 2.11 2.44
CA ALA A 413 -9.13 2.44 2.26
C ALA A 413 -9.54 2.19 0.79
N ILE A 414 -10.75 1.68 0.59
CA ILE A 414 -11.27 1.30 -0.73
C ILE A 414 -12.45 2.18 -1.06
N VAL A 415 -12.30 2.97 -2.11
CA VAL A 415 -13.34 3.88 -2.62
C VAL A 415 -13.86 3.34 -3.95
N ASP A 416 -15.18 3.15 -4.04
CA ASP A 416 -15.83 2.84 -5.32
C ASP A 416 -15.91 4.09 -6.19
N LEU A 417 -15.34 4.05 -7.39
CA LEU A 417 -15.26 5.18 -8.32
C LEU A 417 -16.61 5.52 -8.98
N THR A 418 -17.54 4.56 -9.02
CA THR A 418 -18.87 4.77 -9.61
C THR A 418 -19.74 5.67 -8.73
N SER A 419 -19.77 5.38 -7.43
CA SER A 419 -20.55 6.08 -6.41
C SER A 419 -19.73 7.14 -5.67
N ASN A 420 -18.41 7.12 -5.80
CA ASN A 420 -17.45 7.93 -5.03
C ASN A 420 -17.68 7.78 -3.52
N ARG A 421 -17.75 6.54 -3.03
CA ARG A 421 -17.98 6.25 -1.61
C ARG A 421 -16.95 5.26 -1.10
N LEU A 422 -16.56 5.44 0.16
CA LEU A 422 -15.81 4.43 0.91
C LEU A 422 -16.68 3.17 1.02
N ILE A 423 -16.17 2.03 0.57
CA ILE A 423 -16.87 0.74 0.60
C ILE A 423 -16.19 -0.29 1.52
N GLY A 424 -14.97 -0.01 2.00
CA GLY A 424 -14.26 -0.90 2.89
C GLY A 424 -12.78 -0.53 3.05
N LYS A 425 -12.01 -1.44 3.64
CA LYS A 425 -10.55 -1.32 3.79
C LYS A 425 -9.88 -2.69 3.65
N VAL A 426 -8.60 -2.70 3.29
CA VAL A 426 -7.70 -3.86 3.39
C VAL A 426 -6.68 -3.57 4.47
N GLU A 427 -6.71 -4.32 5.56
CA GLU A 427 -5.73 -4.18 6.63
C GLU A 427 -4.38 -4.76 6.17
N VAL A 428 -3.28 -4.08 6.49
CA VAL A 428 -1.92 -4.57 6.16
C VAL A 428 -0.99 -4.59 7.38
N GLY A 429 -1.39 -4.00 8.51
CA GLY A 429 -0.61 -4.10 9.76
C GLY A 429 0.69 -3.28 9.77
N ALA A 430 0.90 -2.44 8.75
CA ALA A 430 1.93 -1.40 8.74
C ALA A 430 1.54 -0.24 7.82
N LYS A 431 2.10 0.96 8.07
CA LYS A 431 1.79 2.18 7.29
C LYS A 431 2.15 1.99 5.81
N PRO A 432 1.18 2.06 4.87
CA PRO A 432 1.47 2.04 3.45
C PRO A 432 2.17 3.33 3.01
N LEU A 433 3.22 3.21 2.20
CA LEU A 433 3.86 4.36 1.56
C LEU A 433 3.73 4.27 0.03
N GLY A 434 4.31 3.29 -0.64
CA GLY A 434 4.13 3.13 -2.08
C GLY A 434 2.93 2.22 -2.40
N VAL A 435 2.12 2.57 -3.38
CA VAL A 435 1.04 1.69 -3.87
C VAL A 435 1.01 1.71 -5.40
N VAL A 436 1.00 0.52 -6.03
CA VAL A 436 0.87 0.38 -7.48
C VAL A 436 -0.09 -0.76 -7.82
N VAL A 437 -0.82 -0.63 -8.92
CA VAL A 437 -1.74 -1.66 -9.41
C VAL A 437 -1.27 -2.22 -10.75
N ILE A 438 -1.44 -3.52 -10.93
CA ILE A 438 -1.33 -4.20 -12.22
C ILE A 438 -2.72 -4.71 -12.59
N GLN A 439 -3.18 -4.35 -13.78
CA GLN A 439 -4.53 -4.61 -14.27
C GLN A 439 -4.52 -5.46 -15.52
#